data_AF-A0A920F471-F1
#
_entry.id   AF-A0A920F471-F1
#
_cell.length_a   1.000
_cell.length_b   1.000
_cell.length_c   1.000
_cell.angle_alpha   90.00
_cell.angle_beta   90.00
_cell.angle_gamma   90.00
#
_symmetry.space_group_name_H-M   'P 1'
#
loop_
_entity.id
_entity.type
_entity.pdbx_description
1 polymer ?
#
loop_
_entity_poly.entity_id
_entity_poly.type
_entity_poly.pdbx_seq_one_letter_code
_entity_poly.pdbx_strand_id
1 'polypeptide(L)'
;MAGSTIVIHAAGWLEGGLTVSYEKLVTDMEILQMVAEMCHKATPDGPDVSLGALAEISPGGHFFAAEHTMSRYQTEFYEPLVADWSNFGSWTESGGRTASERATDIWKSILAGETDLGHDPARIEAMRSFAAQRTAAGGALPES
;
A
#
# COMPACT_ATOMS: atom_id res chain seq x y z
N MET A 1 13.79 -7.61 -2.88
CA MET A 1 14.64 -8.57 -2.13
C MET A 1 16.16 -8.32 -2.25
N ALA A 2 16.68 -7.56 -3.22
CA ALA A 2 18.12 -7.29 -3.35
C ALA A 2 18.73 -6.33 -2.29
N GLY A 3 17.95 -5.89 -1.30
CA GLY A 3 18.40 -4.95 -0.27
C GLY A 3 18.54 -3.51 -0.74
N SER A 4 17.78 -3.08 -1.75
CA SER A 4 17.83 -1.69 -2.26
C SER A 4 17.42 -0.68 -1.18
N THR A 5 18.26 0.30 -0.91
CA THR A 5 17.99 1.38 0.05
C THR A 5 17.07 2.47 -0.52
N ILE A 6 17.09 2.66 -1.85
CA ILE A 6 16.26 3.62 -2.56
C ILE A 6 15.68 2.93 -3.78
N VAL A 7 14.38 3.05 -3.98
CA VAL A 7 13.67 2.55 -5.16
C VAL A 7 12.95 3.73 -5.81
N ILE A 8 13.59 4.30 -6.83
CA ILE A 8 12.98 5.34 -7.64
C ILE A 8 11.94 4.66 -8.54
N HIS A 9 10.81 5.34 -8.78
CA HIS A 9 9.72 4.84 -9.63
C HIS A 9 9.01 3.60 -9.07
N ALA A 10 9.00 3.45 -7.75
CA ALA A 10 8.37 2.33 -7.07
C ALA A 10 6.86 2.18 -7.35
N ALA A 11 6.20 3.23 -7.83
CA ALA A 11 4.76 3.21 -8.09
C ALA A 11 4.31 4.10 -9.24
N GLY A 12 3.26 3.66 -9.94
CA GLY A 12 2.52 4.44 -10.94
C GLY A 12 3.13 4.43 -12.34
N TRP A 13 4.36 3.95 -12.49
CA TRP A 13 5.11 3.94 -13.74
C TRP A 13 4.53 2.93 -14.75
N LEU A 14 4.24 3.41 -15.96
CA LEU A 14 3.78 2.62 -17.10
C LEU A 14 4.53 3.01 -18.39
N GLU A 15 4.37 2.21 -19.45
CA GLU A 15 4.87 2.50 -20.81
C GLU A 15 6.35 2.92 -20.84
N GLY A 16 7.22 2.25 -20.08
CA GLY A 16 8.65 2.58 -20.04
C GLY A 16 8.97 3.97 -19.48
N GLY A 17 8.04 4.60 -18.77
CA GLY A 17 8.21 5.91 -18.12
C GLY A 17 7.53 7.05 -18.87
N LEU A 18 6.82 6.74 -19.96
CA LEU A 18 6.08 7.73 -20.73
C LEU A 18 4.76 8.14 -20.06
N THR A 19 4.24 7.30 -19.16
CA THR A 19 2.96 7.55 -18.49
C THR A 19 3.01 7.21 -17.01
N VAL A 20 2.21 7.95 -16.25
CA VAL A 20 1.90 7.67 -14.85
C VAL A 20 0.39 7.47 -14.76
N SER A 21 -0.05 6.39 -14.11
CA SER A 21 -1.46 6.11 -13.84
C SER A 21 -1.73 6.12 -12.34
N TYR A 22 -2.86 6.72 -11.94
CA TYR A 22 -3.31 6.71 -10.56
C TYR A 22 -3.72 5.30 -10.11
N GLU A 23 -4.39 4.54 -10.98
CA GLU A 23 -4.76 3.14 -10.70
C GLU A 23 -3.50 2.27 -10.54
N LYS A 24 -2.49 2.49 -11.38
CA LYS A 24 -1.19 1.82 -11.26
C LYS A 24 -0.47 2.23 -9.99
N LEU A 25 -0.56 3.49 -9.59
CA LEU A 25 0.04 3.97 -8.34
C LEU A 25 -0.56 3.25 -7.14
N VAL A 26 -1.89 3.18 -7.04
CA VAL A 26 -2.58 2.49 -5.94
C VAL A 26 -2.29 0.99 -5.94
N THR A 27 -2.33 0.33 -7.10
CA THR A 27 -2.00 -1.11 -7.19
C THR A 27 -0.53 -1.38 -6.85
N ASP A 28 0.40 -0.51 -7.24
CA ASP A 28 1.81 -0.63 -6.83
C ASP A 28 1.98 -0.41 -5.32
N MET A 29 1.22 0.51 -4.70
CA MET A 29 1.24 0.69 -3.24
C MET A 29 0.89 -0.61 -2.51
N GLU A 30 -0.07 -1.39 -2.99
CA GLU A 30 -0.40 -2.70 -2.41
C GLU A 30 0.80 -3.64 -2.46
N ILE A 31 1.52 -3.70 -3.60
CA ILE A 31 2.72 -4.53 -3.71
C ILE A 31 3.82 -4.03 -2.76
N LEU A 32 4.02 -2.72 -2.64
CA LEU A 32 5.01 -2.16 -1.74
C LEU A 32 4.69 -2.44 -0.28
N GLN A 33 3.41 -2.38 0.12
CA GLN A 33 2.99 -2.76 1.46
C GLN A 33 3.23 -4.26 1.73
N MET A 34 2.90 -5.14 0.77
CA MET A 34 3.24 -6.56 0.90
C MET A 34 4.75 -6.79 1.03
N VAL A 35 5.58 -6.06 0.27
CA VAL A 35 7.04 -6.14 0.41
C VAL A 35 7.49 -5.61 1.77
N ALA A 36 6.86 -4.56 2.30
CA ALA A 36 7.15 -4.06 3.64
C ALA A 36 6.80 -5.11 4.71
N GLU A 37 5.65 -5.77 4.61
CA GLU A 37 5.26 -6.87 5.51
C GLU A 37 6.19 -8.07 5.38
N MET A 38 6.65 -8.42 4.18
CA MET A 38 7.67 -9.46 4.01
C MET A 38 9.02 -9.11 4.65
N CYS A 39 9.29 -7.82 4.86
CA CYS A 39 10.49 -7.35 5.56
C CYS A 39 10.32 -7.36 7.09
N HIS A 40 9.10 -7.55 7.62
CA HIS A 40 8.91 -7.79 9.05
C HIS A 40 9.63 -9.08 9.45
N LYS A 41 10.40 -8.99 10.53
CA LYS A 41 11.12 -10.16 11.07
C LYS A 41 10.16 -10.96 11.93
N ALA A 42 9.94 -12.22 11.58
CA ALA A 42 9.34 -13.17 12.50
C ALA A 42 10.23 -13.32 13.74
N THR A 43 9.64 -13.38 14.93
CA THR A 43 10.36 -13.66 16.16
C THR A 43 10.45 -15.18 16.37
N PRO A 44 11.63 -15.81 16.19
CA PRO A 44 11.75 -17.27 16.23
C PRO A 44 11.57 -17.86 17.64
N ASP A 45 11.68 -17.02 18.67
CA ASP A 45 11.54 -17.40 20.07
C ASP A 45 10.34 -16.64 20.66
N GLY A 46 9.14 -17.22 20.59
CA GLY A 46 7.93 -16.54 21.04
C GLY A 46 6.62 -17.26 20.70
N PRO A 47 5.46 -16.63 21.00
CA PRO A 47 4.13 -17.16 20.66
C PRO A 47 3.94 -17.41 19.15
N ASP A 48 4.82 -16.86 18.30
CA ASP A 48 4.86 -17.07 16.85
C ASP A 48 5.10 -18.52 16.44
N VAL A 49 5.84 -19.29 17.25
CA VAL A 49 6.12 -20.70 16.98
C VAL A 49 4.85 -21.56 17.10
N SER A 50 3.80 -21.04 17.76
CA SER A 50 2.44 -21.58 17.73
C SER A 50 2.30 -23.04 18.22
N LEU A 51 3.23 -23.52 19.05
CA LEU A 51 3.22 -24.90 19.56
C LEU A 51 1.97 -25.21 20.39
N GLY A 52 1.43 -24.21 21.09
CA GLY A 52 0.17 -24.35 21.84
C GLY A 52 -1.02 -24.68 20.93
N ALA A 53 -1.14 -23.98 19.80
CA ALA A 53 -2.19 -24.25 18.82
C ALA A 53 -2.06 -25.67 18.25
N LEU A 54 -0.83 -26.11 17.94
CA LEU A 54 -0.59 -27.48 17.45
C LEU A 54 -1.01 -28.55 18.47
N ALA A 55 -0.85 -28.30 19.76
CA ALA A 55 -1.28 -29.21 20.82
C ALA A 55 -2.80 -29.19 21.05
N GLU A 56 -3.47 -28.08 20.75
CA GLU A 56 -4.92 -27.89 20.90
C GLU A 56 -5.72 -28.75 19.91
N ILE A 57 -5.22 -28.91 18.68
CA ILE A 57 -5.98 -29.48 17.57
C ILE A 57 -5.56 -30.93 17.29
N SER A 58 -6.54 -31.84 17.31
CA SER A 58 -6.32 -33.24 16.94
C SER A 58 -6.02 -33.41 15.44
N PRO A 59 -5.30 -34.47 15.03
CA PRO A 59 -5.05 -34.76 13.62
C PRO A 59 -6.34 -34.79 12.79
N GLY A 60 -6.35 -34.04 11.68
CA GLY A 60 -7.52 -33.89 10.80
C GLY A 60 -8.48 -32.76 11.20
N GLY A 61 -8.21 -32.02 12.28
CA GLY A 61 -8.95 -30.81 12.67
C GLY A 61 -8.54 -29.56 11.88
N HIS A 62 -9.08 -28.40 12.28
CA HIS A 62 -8.77 -27.09 11.70
C HIS A 62 -8.47 -26.04 12.79
N PHE A 63 -7.75 -24.98 12.43
CA PHE A 63 -7.30 -23.94 13.38
C PHE A 63 -8.19 -22.70 13.45
N PHE A 64 -9.28 -22.62 12.68
CA PHE A 64 -10.11 -21.42 12.61
C PHE A 64 -10.64 -20.91 13.95
N ALA A 65 -10.85 -21.81 14.92
CA ALA A 65 -11.32 -21.47 16.26
C ALA A 65 -10.24 -21.60 17.35
N ALA A 66 -8.99 -21.91 16.97
CA ALA A 66 -7.89 -22.02 17.92
C ALA A 66 -7.64 -20.67 18.59
N GLU A 67 -7.33 -20.66 19.89
CA GLU A 67 -7.12 -19.42 20.66
C GLU A 67 -6.05 -18.53 20.01
N HIS A 68 -5.00 -19.16 19.50
CA HIS A 68 -3.91 -18.51 18.79
C HIS A 68 -4.37 -17.78 17.51
N THR A 69 -5.27 -18.39 16.73
CA THR A 69 -5.83 -17.74 15.54
C THR A 69 -6.77 -16.60 15.94
N MET A 70 -7.68 -16.83 16.90
CA MET A 70 -8.67 -15.83 17.32
C MET A 70 -8.04 -14.58 17.93
N SER A 71 -6.93 -14.71 18.64
CA SER A 71 -6.22 -13.57 19.26
C SER A 71 -5.39 -12.74 18.27
N ARG A 72 -5.13 -13.25 17.06
CA ARG A 72 -4.12 -12.70 16.15
C ARG A 72 -4.57 -12.46 14.71
N TYR A 73 -5.71 -13.02 14.29
CA TYR A 73 -6.13 -12.96 12.88
C TYR A 73 -6.33 -11.54 12.33
N GLN A 74 -6.55 -10.55 13.19
CA GLN A 74 -6.69 -9.15 12.77
C GLN A 74 -5.34 -8.43 12.64
N THR A 75 -4.27 -8.96 13.23
CA THR A 75 -2.98 -8.26 13.35
C THR A 75 -1.86 -8.91 12.56
N GLU A 76 -1.97 -10.21 12.24
CA GLU A 76 -0.88 -10.98 11.61
C GLU A 76 -1.06 -11.21 10.10
N PHE A 77 -2.20 -10.80 9.55
CA PHE A 77 -2.46 -10.91 8.11
C PHE A 77 -2.48 -9.52 7.49
N TYR A 78 -1.82 -9.39 6.35
CA TYR A 78 -1.88 -8.19 5.54
C TYR A 78 -3.30 -7.99 4.99
N GLU A 79 -3.87 -6.81 5.24
CA GLU A 79 -5.15 -6.41 4.67
C GLU A 79 -4.92 -5.76 3.30
N PRO A 80 -5.45 -6.33 2.21
CA PRO A 80 -5.23 -5.80 0.87
C PRO A 80 -5.95 -4.46 0.68
N LEU A 81 -5.32 -3.60 -0.12
CA LEU A 81 -5.87 -2.32 -0.54
C LEU A 81 -6.79 -2.49 -1.76
N VAL A 82 -6.41 -3.33 -2.72
CA VAL A 82 -7.05 -3.50 -4.04
C VAL A 82 -7.43 -4.95 -4.32
N ALA A 83 -6.73 -5.93 -3.77
CA ALA A 83 -7.03 -7.33 -4.04
C ALA A 83 -8.45 -7.71 -3.57
N ASP A 84 -9.11 -8.58 -4.34
CA ASP A 84 -10.41 -9.15 -4.00
C ASP A 84 -10.25 -10.67 -3.93
N TRP A 85 -10.46 -11.23 -2.74
CA TRP A 85 -10.34 -12.67 -2.48
C TRP A 85 -11.67 -13.41 -2.50
N SER A 86 -12.74 -12.75 -2.97
CA SER A 86 -14.01 -13.38 -3.22
C SER A 86 -13.85 -14.54 -4.21
N ASN A 87 -14.59 -15.62 -3.99
CA ASN A 87 -14.68 -16.67 -5.01
C ASN A 87 -15.32 -16.11 -6.29
N PHE A 88 -15.11 -16.80 -7.42
CA PHE A 88 -15.58 -16.35 -8.74
C PHE A 88 -17.07 -16.04 -8.79
N GLY A 89 -17.92 -16.84 -8.12
CA GLY A 89 -19.37 -16.61 -8.09
C GLY A 89 -19.71 -15.28 -7.41
N SER A 90 -19.22 -15.08 -6.18
CA SER A 90 -19.44 -13.84 -5.43
C SER A 90 -18.86 -12.61 -6.11
N TRP A 91 -17.66 -12.72 -6.72
CA TRP A 91 -17.06 -11.64 -7.51
C TRP A 91 -17.89 -11.29 -8.75
N THR A 92 -18.45 -12.29 -9.43
CA THR A 92 -19.31 -12.06 -10.59
C THR A 92 -20.62 -11.38 -10.17
N GLU A 93 -21.25 -11.86 -9.10
CA GLU A 93 -22.48 -11.29 -8.56
C GLU A 93 -22.29 -9.85 -8.05
N SER A 94 -21.10 -9.49 -7.55
CA SER A 94 -20.74 -8.13 -7.13
C SER A 94 -20.32 -7.21 -8.28
N GLY A 95 -20.48 -7.66 -9.53
CA GLY A 95 -20.27 -6.85 -10.73
C GLY A 95 -18.94 -7.08 -11.45
N GLY A 96 -18.14 -8.06 -11.04
CA GLY A 96 -16.96 -8.49 -11.79
C GLY A 96 -15.88 -7.41 -11.89
N ARG A 97 -15.72 -6.60 -10.84
CA ARG A 97 -14.83 -5.43 -10.88
C ARG A 97 -13.39 -5.85 -11.06
N THR A 98 -12.67 -5.13 -11.92
CA THR A 98 -11.23 -5.25 -12.13
C THR A 98 -10.44 -4.55 -11.01
N ALA A 99 -9.15 -4.88 -10.88
CA ALA A 99 -8.26 -4.19 -9.95
C ALA A 99 -8.18 -2.68 -10.23
N SER A 100 -8.12 -2.29 -11.51
CA SER A 100 -8.08 -0.88 -11.91
C SER A 100 -9.34 -0.11 -11.52
N GLU A 101 -10.52 -0.73 -11.63
CA GLU A 101 -11.78 -0.10 -11.21
C GLU A 101 -11.85 0.08 -9.70
N ARG A 102 -11.38 -0.90 -8.90
CA ARG A 102 -11.30 -0.74 -7.45
C ARG A 102 -10.26 0.30 -7.05
N ALA A 103 -9.09 0.29 -7.69
CA ALA A 103 -8.05 1.28 -7.48
C ALA A 103 -8.52 2.71 -7.83
N THR A 104 -9.42 2.84 -8.82
CA THR A 104 -10.03 4.12 -9.19
C THR A 104 -10.77 4.77 -8.03
N ASP A 105 -11.59 4.00 -7.31
CA ASP A 105 -12.36 4.51 -6.19
C ASP A 105 -11.43 4.99 -5.06
N ILE A 106 -10.35 4.25 -4.82
CA ILE A 106 -9.40 4.53 -3.75
C ILE A 106 -8.67 5.85 -4.00
N TRP A 107 -8.06 6.04 -5.19
CA TRP A 107 -7.34 7.30 -5.43
C TRP A 107 -8.29 8.50 -5.44
N LYS A 108 -9.53 8.33 -5.96
CA LYS A 108 -10.54 9.40 -5.91
C LYS A 108 -10.93 9.75 -4.48
N SER A 109 -11.10 8.74 -3.63
CA SER A 109 -11.41 8.96 -2.21
C SER A 109 -10.28 9.71 -1.50
N ILE A 110 -9.01 9.38 -1.81
CA ILE A 110 -7.85 10.08 -1.25
C ILE A 110 -7.85 11.55 -1.68
N LEU A 111 -8.07 11.84 -2.97
CA LEU A 111 -8.11 13.22 -3.46
C LEU A 111 -9.32 14.02 -2.95
N ALA A 112 -10.42 13.36 -2.62
CA ALA A 112 -11.59 13.98 -2.02
C ALA A 112 -11.43 14.25 -0.50
N GLY A 113 -10.43 13.65 0.13
CA GLY A 113 -10.13 13.81 1.56
C GLY A 113 -9.50 15.17 1.89
N GLU A 114 -9.33 15.43 3.19
CA GLU A 114 -8.63 16.61 3.70
C GLU A 114 -7.18 16.61 3.21
N THR A 115 -6.72 17.77 2.74
CA THR A 115 -5.37 17.93 2.18
C THR A 115 -4.44 18.74 3.08
N ASP A 116 -4.98 19.36 4.14
CA ASP A 116 -4.16 20.03 5.14
C ASP A 116 -3.41 19.02 6.04
N LEU A 117 -2.10 18.92 5.82
CA LEU A 117 -1.18 18.11 6.63
C LEU A 117 -0.58 18.89 7.81
N GLY A 118 -1.15 20.06 8.16
CA GLY A 118 -0.67 20.90 9.25
C GLY A 118 0.63 21.63 8.93
N HIS A 119 0.81 22.03 7.68
CA HIS A 119 2.00 22.76 7.25
C HIS A 119 2.00 24.21 7.75
N ASP A 120 3.16 24.69 8.21
CA ASP A 120 3.35 26.09 8.61
C ASP A 120 3.04 27.05 7.45
N PRO A 121 2.01 27.91 7.57
CA PRO A 121 1.62 28.84 6.51
C PRO A 121 2.76 29.78 6.08
N ALA A 122 3.64 30.18 7.00
CA ALA A 122 4.76 31.06 6.69
C ALA A 122 5.79 30.38 5.79
N ARG A 123 6.02 29.07 5.98
CA ARG A 123 6.92 28.28 5.11
C ARG A 123 6.32 28.05 3.73
N ILE A 124 5.01 27.77 3.66
CA ILE A 124 4.30 27.65 2.39
C ILE A 124 4.41 28.95 1.61
N GLU A 125 4.22 30.09 2.26
CA GLU A 125 4.33 31.39 1.61
C GLU A 125 5.76 31.71 1.15
N ALA A 126 6.76 31.42 1.98
CA ALA A 126 8.17 31.58 1.59
C ALA A 126 8.52 30.75 0.35
N MET A 127 8.05 29.49 0.28
CA MET A 127 8.25 28.61 -0.87
C MET A 127 7.55 29.17 -2.13
N ARG A 128 6.30 29.64 -2.00
CA ARG A 128 5.55 30.23 -3.12
C ARG A 128 6.22 31.50 -3.65
N SER A 129 6.65 32.39 -2.76
CA SER A 129 7.38 33.61 -3.14
C SER A 129 8.69 33.28 -3.86
N PHE A 130 9.46 32.32 -3.35
CA PHE A 130 10.69 31.87 -4.01
C PHE A 130 10.40 31.32 -5.43
N ALA A 131 9.40 30.45 -5.57
CA ALA A 131 9.01 29.90 -6.87
C ALA A 131 8.61 31.01 -7.84
N ALA A 132 7.77 31.95 -7.42
CA ALA A 132 7.33 33.08 -8.24
C ALA A 132 8.51 33.95 -8.73
N GLN A 133 9.45 34.27 -7.85
CA GLN A 133 10.67 35.02 -8.20
C GLN A 133 11.52 34.28 -9.22
N ARG A 134 11.72 32.96 -9.05
CA ARG A 134 12.50 32.14 -9.98
C ARG A 134 11.82 31.97 -11.33
N THR A 135 10.50 31.81 -11.36
CA THR A 135 9.72 31.78 -12.60
C THR A 135 9.84 33.12 -13.35
N ALA A 136 9.70 34.25 -12.65
CA ALA A 136 9.87 35.57 -13.26
C ALA A 136 11.29 35.82 -13.79
N ALA A 137 12.31 35.23 -13.17
CA ALA A 137 13.70 35.29 -13.62
C ALA A 137 14.02 34.37 -14.82
N GLY A 138 13.03 33.67 -15.39
CA GLY A 138 13.20 32.80 -16.57
C GLY A 138 13.36 31.31 -16.24
N GLY A 139 13.16 30.90 -15.00
CA GLY A 139 13.23 29.49 -14.59
C GLY A 139 14.65 28.92 -14.54
N ALA A 140 14.76 27.59 -14.56
CA ALA A 140 16.03 26.91 -14.75
C ALA A 140 16.34 26.86 -16.25
N LEU A 141 17.61 27.10 -16.62
CA LEU A 141 18.06 26.83 -17.99
C LEU A 141 17.93 25.33 -18.26
N PRO A 142 17.67 24.90 -19.51
CA PRO A 142 17.69 23.48 -19.85
C PRO A 142 19.05 22.89 -19.44
N GLU A 143 19.05 21.86 -18.60
CA GLU A 143 20.27 21.08 -18.37
C GLU A 143 20.47 20.17 -19.59
N SER A 144 21.61 20.37 -20.27
CA SER A 144 22.09 19.59 -21.41
C SER A 144 22.79 18.31 -20.96
#